data_AF-A0A7V8XTN2-F1
#
_entry.id   AF-A0A7V8XTN2-F1
#
_cell.length_a   1.000
_cell.length_b   1.000
_cell.length_c   1.000
_cell.angle_alpha   90.00
_cell.angle_beta   90.00
_cell.angle_gamma   90.00
#
_symmetry.space_group_name_H-M   'P 1'
#
loop_
_entity.id
_entity.type
_entity.pdbx_description
1 polymer ?
#
loop_
_entity_poly.entity_id
_entity_poly.type
_entity_poly.pdbx_seq_one_letter_code
_entity_poly.pdbx_strand_id
1 'polypeptide(L)'
;MTATELLEFLTAFFRDKLTLRDRHVAAARFVTDYNVNNTYQYVINRDDMHVRWLQDAIADTGGTAEDQPLPESDPGKGKDAQRNVITADRDAAAKFVERWRARVDGLPNARHRSLLRVILGETLEQHRFFEQALAGREDLLGRRADGAGTGDGVMNTRWVE
;
A
#
# COMPACT_ATOMS: atom_id res chain seq x y z
N MET A 1 3.79 25.65 12.10
CA MET A 1 4.38 24.95 10.94
C MET A 1 4.48 25.94 9.80
N THR A 2 5.68 26.17 9.28
CA THR A 2 5.97 27.01 8.11
C THR A 2 5.66 26.24 6.82
N ALA A 3 5.68 26.93 5.67
CA ALA A 3 5.51 26.28 4.36
C ALA A 3 6.62 25.25 4.08
N THR A 4 7.87 25.57 4.42
CA THR A 4 9.01 24.67 4.28
C THR A 4 8.86 23.43 5.16
N GLU A 5 8.49 23.60 6.44
CA GLU A 5 8.26 22.47 7.35
C GLU A 5 7.12 21.56 6.87
N LEU A 6 6.07 22.13 6.26
CA LEU A 6 4.98 21.36 5.67
C LEU A 6 5.44 20.58 4.44
N LEU A 7 6.23 21.21 3.55
CA LEU A 7 6.78 20.55 2.37
C LEU A 7 7.70 19.37 2.77
N GLU A 8 8.55 19.57 3.75
CA GLU A 8 9.41 18.51 4.29
C GLU A 8 8.59 17.36 4.88
N PHE A 9 7.51 17.68 5.61
CA PHE A 9 6.60 16.70 6.17
C PHE A 9 5.92 15.87 5.08
N LEU A 10 5.35 16.52 4.06
CA LEU A 10 4.66 15.86 2.96
C LEU A 10 5.62 15.01 2.14
N THR A 11 6.82 15.51 1.85
CA THR A 11 7.88 14.77 1.14
C THR A 11 8.30 13.52 1.91
N ALA A 12 8.47 13.62 3.23
CA ALA A 12 8.83 12.47 4.06
C ALA A 12 7.70 11.41 4.13
N PHE A 13 6.45 11.84 4.25
CA PHE A 13 5.29 10.94 4.22
C PHE A 13 5.16 10.26 2.85
N PHE A 14 5.29 11.03 1.77
CA PHE A 14 5.30 10.55 0.39
C PHE A 14 6.36 9.49 0.17
N ARG A 15 7.61 9.74 0.62
CA ARG A 15 8.70 8.78 0.47
C ARG A 15 8.38 7.42 1.08
N ASP A 16 7.92 7.44 2.33
CA ASP A 16 7.56 6.21 3.04
C ASP A 16 6.35 5.51 2.36
N LYS A 17 5.37 6.28 1.86
CA LYS A 17 4.19 5.70 1.20
C LYS A 17 4.54 5.10 -0.17
N LEU A 18 5.40 5.77 -0.95
CA LEU A 18 5.92 5.26 -2.22
C LEU A 18 6.68 3.96 -2.00
N THR A 19 7.53 3.91 -0.97
CA THR A 19 8.23 2.67 -0.58
C THR A 19 7.25 1.53 -0.29
N LEU A 20 6.16 1.81 0.44
CA LEU A 20 5.15 0.78 0.75
C LEU A 20 4.44 0.29 -0.52
N ARG A 21 4.03 1.21 -1.40
CA ARG A 21 3.43 0.91 -2.70
C ARG A 21 4.34 0.01 -3.54
N ASP A 22 5.61 0.38 -3.65
CA ASP A 22 6.57 -0.33 -4.50
C ASP A 22 6.90 -1.72 -3.96
N ARG A 23 6.91 -1.89 -2.64
CA ARG A 23 6.96 -3.21 -2.01
C ARG A 23 5.76 -4.07 -2.41
N HIS A 24 4.55 -3.52 -2.41
CA HIS A 24 3.36 -4.28 -2.81
C HIS A 24 3.40 -4.70 -4.28
N VAL A 25 3.91 -3.83 -5.16
CA VAL A 25 4.15 -4.18 -6.58
C VAL A 25 5.17 -5.32 -6.72
N ALA A 26 6.25 -5.29 -5.95
CA ALA A 26 7.25 -6.37 -5.96
C ALA A 26 6.68 -7.67 -5.39
N ALA A 27 5.98 -7.61 -4.26
CA ALA A 27 5.39 -8.74 -3.55
C ALA A 27 4.34 -9.48 -4.39
N ALA A 28 3.50 -8.75 -5.14
CA ALA A 28 2.46 -9.34 -5.98
C ALA A 28 3.01 -10.35 -7.02
N ARG A 29 4.29 -10.27 -7.39
CA ARG A 29 4.95 -11.22 -8.30
C ARG A 29 5.16 -12.61 -7.69
N PHE A 30 5.09 -12.73 -6.36
CA PHE A 30 5.32 -13.96 -5.61
C PHE A 30 4.04 -14.55 -4.99
N VAL A 31 2.89 -13.89 -5.22
CA VAL A 31 1.58 -14.33 -4.71
C VAL A 31 0.84 -15.03 -5.85
N THR A 32 0.76 -16.36 -5.78
CA THR A 32 0.13 -17.19 -6.82
C THR A 32 -1.34 -17.48 -6.53
N ASP A 33 -1.78 -17.37 -5.28
CA ASP A 33 -3.19 -17.47 -4.92
C ASP A 33 -4.00 -16.34 -5.58
N TYR A 34 -5.08 -16.70 -6.28
CA TYR A 34 -5.89 -15.75 -7.03
C TYR A 34 -6.56 -14.69 -6.15
N ASN A 35 -7.15 -15.09 -5.03
CA ASN A 35 -7.89 -14.16 -4.16
C ASN A 35 -6.92 -13.20 -3.48
N VAL A 36 -5.77 -13.71 -3.04
CA VAL A 36 -4.73 -12.89 -2.42
C VAL A 36 -4.09 -11.96 -3.46
N ASN A 37 -3.78 -12.44 -4.67
CA ASN A 37 -3.19 -11.58 -5.70
C ASN A 37 -4.16 -10.48 -6.16
N ASN A 38 -5.45 -10.81 -6.36
CA ASN A 38 -6.45 -9.80 -6.69
C ASN A 38 -6.58 -8.74 -5.58
N THR A 39 -6.44 -9.16 -4.32
CA THR A 39 -6.36 -8.22 -3.18
C THR A 39 -5.13 -7.32 -3.28
N TYR A 40 -3.96 -7.86 -3.66
CA TYR A 40 -2.78 -7.04 -3.95
C TYR A 40 -3.04 -6.02 -5.07
N GLN A 41 -3.69 -6.39 -6.17
CA GLN A 41 -4.02 -5.44 -7.24
C GLN A 41 -4.93 -4.32 -6.74
N TYR A 42 -5.93 -4.64 -5.92
CA TYR A 42 -6.77 -3.64 -5.26
C TYR A 42 -5.95 -2.69 -4.38
N VAL A 43 -5.07 -3.25 -3.53
CA VAL A 43 -4.20 -2.46 -2.65
C VAL A 43 -3.27 -1.53 -3.44
N ILE A 44 -2.62 -2.05 -4.49
CA ILE A 44 -1.73 -1.26 -5.36
C ILE A 44 -2.51 -0.12 -6.04
N ASN A 45 -3.73 -0.37 -6.52
CA ASN A 45 -4.56 0.66 -7.13
C ASN A 45 -4.94 1.77 -6.13
N ARG A 46 -5.21 1.43 -4.86
CA ARG A 46 -5.42 2.44 -3.80
C ARG A 46 -4.14 3.23 -3.54
N ASP A 47 -3.01 2.55 -3.46
CA ASP A 47 -1.72 3.16 -3.21
C ASP A 47 -1.28 4.11 -4.34
N ASP A 48 -1.53 3.75 -5.60
CA ASP A 48 -1.29 4.64 -6.75
C ASP A 48 -2.09 5.95 -6.61
N MET A 49 -3.32 5.89 -6.09
CA MET A 49 -4.10 7.10 -5.81
C MET A 49 -3.55 7.90 -4.63
N HIS A 50 -3.09 7.22 -3.57
CA HIS A 50 -2.46 7.91 -2.42
C HIS A 50 -1.19 8.64 -2.84
N VAL A 51 -0.33 7.98 -3.60
CA VAL A 51 0.91 8.53 -4.16
C VAL A 51 0.58 9.75 -5.01
N ARG A 52 -0.41 9.66 -5.90
CA ARG A 52 -0.85 10.81 -6.71
C ARG A 52 -1.35 11.99 -5.88
N TRP A 53 -2.20 11.76 -4.88
CA TRP A 53 -2.67 12.85 -4.00
C TRP A 53 -1.53 13.53 -3.23
N LEU A 54 -0.50 12.77 -2.87
CA LEU A 54 0.68 13.30 -2.20
C LEU A 54 1.56 14.10 -3.16
N GLN A 55 1.73 13.65 -4.40
CA GLN A 55 2.42 14.41 -5.45
C GLN A 55 1.74 15.76 -5.67
N ASP A 56 0.41 15.78 -5.80
CA ASP A 56 -0.39 16.99 -5.96
C ASP A 56 -0.22 17.93 -4.74
N ALA A 57 -0.28 17.40 -3.52
CA ALA A 57 -0.09 18.19 -2.30
C ALA A 57 1.33 18.78 -2.16
N ILE A 58 2.36 18.05 -2.61
CA ILE A 58 3.75 18.52 -2.64
C ILE A 58 3.89 19.66 -3.68
N ALA A 59 3.31 19.48 -4.87
CA ALA A 59 3.32 20.50 -5.92
C ALA A 59 2.59 21.78 -5.49
N ASP A 60 1.43 21.66 -4.83
CA ASP A 60 0.68 22.78 -4.25
C ASP A 60 1.48 23.56 -3.20
N THR A 61 2.47 22.91 -2.56
CA THR A 61 3.38 23.53 -1.58
C THR A 61 4.68 24.05 -2.24
N GLY A 62 4.78 23.99 -3.57
CA GLY A 62 5.94 24.47 -4.35
C GLY A 62 7.10 23.47 -4.42
N GLY A 63 6.89 22.21 -4.04
CA GLY A 63 7.88 21.14 -4.14
C GLY A 63 7.78 20.33 -5.42
N THR A 64 8.66 19.35 -5.56
CA THR A 64 8.60 18.32 -6.60
C THR A 64 8.79 16.96 -5.95
N ALA A 65 7.87 16.04 -6.21
CA ALA A 65 7.97 14.69 -5.71
C ALA A 65 8.96 13.90 -6.57
N GLU A 66 9.94 13.25 -5.93
CA GLU A 66 10.97 12.48 -6.61
C GLU A 66 10.64 10.98 -6.57
N ASP A 67 10.77 10.32 -7.71
CA ASP A 67 10.67 8.87 -7.80
C ASP A 67 11.76 8.18 -6.98
N GLN A 68 11.51 6.91 -6.63
CA GLN A 68 12.47 6.06 -5.93
C GLN A 68 12.66 4.76 -6.70
N PRO A 69 13.84 4.14 -6.61
CA PRO A 69 14.04 2.82 -7.18
C PRO A 69 13.14 1.80 -6.46
N LEU A 70 12.58 0.86 -7.24
CA LEU A 70 11.86 -0.27 -6.67
C LEU A 70 12.78 -1.05 -5.71
N PRO A 71 12.33 -1.39 -4.50
CA PRO A 71 13.12 -2.18 -3.59
C PRO A 71 13.30 -3.60 -4.14
N GLU A 72 14.51 -4.15 -3.98
CA GLU A 72 14.74 -5.58 -4.24
C GLU A 72 13.95 -6.42 -3.23
N SER A 73 13.36 -7.52 -3.72
CA SER A 73 12.63 -8.48 -2.90
C SER A 73 13.17 -9.88 -3.18
N ASP A 74 13.67 -10.53 -2.13
CA ASP A 74 13.98 -11.96 -2.13
C ASP A 74 13.16 -12.66 -1.04
N PRO A 75 11.95 -13.12 -1.38
CA PRO A 75 11.09 -13.79 -0.40
C PRO A 75 11.44 -15.27 -0.17
N GLY A 76 12.46 -15.79 -0.85
CA GLY A 76 12.77 -17.22 -0.89
C GLY A 76 11.95 -17.99 -1.95
N LYS A 77 11.79 -19.30 -1.76
CA LYS A 77 11.19 -20.21 -2.76
C LYS A 77 9.90 -20.85 -2.28
N GLY A 78 9.01 -21.18 -3.21
CA GLY A 78 7.83 -22.02 -2.96
C GLY A 78 6.75 -21.34 -2.10
N LYS A 79 5.96 -22.14 -1.38
CA LYS A 79 4.82 -21.66 -0.58
C LYS A 79 5.23 -20.71 0.56
N ASP A 80 6.45 -20.87 1.06
CA ASP A 80 7.00 -20.00 2.10
C ASP A 80 7.24 -18.58 1.58
N ALA A 81 7.57 -18.43 0.29
CA ALA A 81 7.77 -17.12 -0.34
C ALA A 81 6.50 -16.25 -0.27
N GLN A 82 5.32 -16.83 -0.61
CA GLN A 82 4.04 -16.12 -0.52
C GLN A 82 3.75 -15.71 0.93
N ARG A 83 3.89 -16.63 1.89
CA ARG A 83 3.65 -16.32 3.31
C ARG A 83 4.60 -15.22 3.80
N ASN A 84 5.87 -15.27 3.40
CA ASN A 84 6.88 -14.30 3.78
C ASN A 84 6.58 -12.89 3.24
N VAL A 85 6.19 -12.75 1.97
CA VAL A 85 5.83 -11.42 1.42
C VAL A 85 4.61 -10.82 2.10
N ILE A 86 3.56 -11.63 2.33
CA ILE A 86 2.34 -11.13 2.98
C ILE A 86 2.64 -10.70 4.42
N THR A 87 3.45 -11.49 5.14
CA THR A 87 3.90 -11.15 6.51
C THR A 87 4.69 -9.84 6.53
N ALA A 88 5.63 -9.69 5.61
CA ALA A 88 6.46 -8.50 5.53
C ALA A 88 5.65 -7.23 5.16
N ASP A 89 4.64 -7.37 4.30
CA ASP A 89 3.78 -6.24 3.90
C ASP A 89 2.77 -5.86 4.98
N ARG A 90 2.21 -6.84 5.70
CA ARG A 90 1.47 -6.57 6.94
C ARG A 90 2.30 -5.75 7.91
N ASP A 91 3.50 -6.23 8.25
CA ASP A 91 4.35 -5.57 9.24
C ASP A 91 4.75 -4.17 8.80
N ALA A 92 5.00 -3.98 7.49
CA ALA A 92 5.32 -2.68 6.92
C ALA A 92 4.12 -1.71 7.02
N ALA A 93 2.90 -2.17 6.72
CA ALA A 93 1.69 -1.36 6.85
C ALA A 93 1.44 -0.92 8.30
N ALA A 94 1.61 -1.83 9.27
CA ALA A 94 1.51 -1.50 10.70
C ALA A 94 2.54 -0.44 11.11
N LYS A 95 3.82 -0.65 10.77
CA LYS A 95 4.92 0.27 11.09
C LYS A 95 4.73 1.65 10.45
N PHE A 96 4.22 1.70 9.22
CA PHE A 96 3.89 2.96 8.55
C PHE A 96 2.83 3.74 9.35
N VAL A 97 1.75 3.08 9.74
CA VAL A 97 0.67 3.72 10.52
C VAL A 97 1.17 4.16 11.90
N GLU A 98 1.91 3.31 12.60
CA GLU A 98 2.51 3.62 13.91
C GLU A 98 3.40 4.87 13.84
N ARG A 99 4.29 4.92 12.85
CA ARG A 99 5.22 6.03 12.64
C ARG A 99 4.51 7.37 12.42
N TRP A 100 3.42 7.37 11.67
CA TRP A 100 2.84 8.60 11.14
C TRP A 100 1.61 9.09 11.90
N ARG A 101 0.85 8.22 12.58
CA ARG A 101 -0.43 8.58 13.20
C ARG A 101 -0.35 9.82 14.11
N ALA A 102 0.50 9.77 15.13
CA ALA A 102 0.63 10.89 16.07
C ALA A 102 1.11 12.18 15.40
N ARG A 103 2.00 12.06 14.41
CA ARG A 103 2.56 13.20 13.67
C ARG A 103 1.51 13.87 12.78
N VAL A 104 0.69 13.07 12.10
CA VAL A 104 -0.44 13.55 11.30
C VAL A 104 -1.47 14.22 12.19
N ASP A 105 -1.78 13.63 13.35
CA ASP A 105 -2.74 14.21 14.30
C ASP A 105 -2.30 15.58 14.84
N GLY A 106 -0.99 15.78 15.04
CA GLY A 106 -0.40 17.05 15.42
C GLY A 106 -0.31 18.10 14.31
N LEU A 107 -0.62 17.76 13.05
CA LEU A 107 -0.46 18.67 11.92
C LEU A 107 -1.49 19.81 12.01
N PRO A 108 -1.11 21.10 12.01
CA PRO A 108 -2.04 22.20 12.19
C PRO A 108 -2.94 22.43 10.96
N ASN A 109 -2.44 22.13 9.76
CA ASN A 109 -3.18 22.30 8.51
C ASN A 109 -4.27 21.23 8.39
N ALA A 110 -5.54 21.65 8.49
CA ALA A 110 -6.68 20.73 8.49
C ALA A 110 -6.85 19.96 7.17
N ARG A 111 -6.60 20.58 6.01
CA ARG A 111 -6.74 19.93 4.69
C ARG A 111 -5.75 18.79 4.55
N HIS A 112 -4.46 19.06 4.78
CA HIS A 112 -3.42 18.04 4.70
C HIS A 112 -3.63 16.96 5.77
N ARG A 113 -3.98 17.34 7.00
CA ARG A 113 -4.26 16.37 8.07
C ARG A 113 -5.37 15.39 7.68
N SER A 114 -6.47 15.89 7.09
CA SER A 114 -7.57 15.03 6.64
C SER A 114 -7.15 14.09 5.51
N LEU A 115 -6.43 14.59 4.51
CA LEU A 115 -5.88 13.75 3.43
C LEU A 115 -5.02 12.61 3.99
N LEU A 116 -4.06 12.94 4.86
CA LEU A 116 -3.15 11.94 5.41
C LEU A 116 -3.87 10.94 6.33
N ARG A 117 -4.91 11.37 7.07
CA ARG A 117 -5.76 10.46 7.85
C ARG A 117 -6.50 9.46 6.99
N VAL A 118 -6.99 9.85 5.81
CA VAL A 118 -7.60 8.92 4.86
C VAL A 118 -6.58 7.86 4.44
N ILE A 119 -5.37 8.28 4.06
CA ILE A 119 -4.29 7.36 3.66
C ILE A 119 -3.93 6.39 4.81
N LEU A 120 -3.81 6.89 6.05
CA LEU A 120 -3.56 6.04 7.22
C LEU A 120 -4.70 5.05 7.50
N GLY A 121 -5.96 5.48 7.36
CA GLY A 121 -7.13 4.62 7.53
C GLY A 121 -7.19 3.51 6.48
N GLU A 122 -6.93 3.83 5.23
CA GLU A 122 -6.88 2.84 4.16
C GLU A 122 -5.67 1.91 4.28
N THR A 123 -4.55 2.39 4.82
CA THR A 123 -3.38 1.53 5.09
C THR A 123 -3.66 0.53 6.21
N LEU A 124 -4.50 0.88 7.20
CA LEU A 124 -5.00 -0.09 8.18
C LEU A 124 -5.92 -1.15 7.55
N GLU A 125 -6.72 -0.77 6.56
CA GLU A 125 -7.55 -1.73 5.83
C GLU A 125 -6.69 -2.69 5.02
N GLN A 126 -5.60 -2.20 4.41
CA GLN A 126 -4.59 -3.04 3.76
C GLN A 126 -3.96 -4.03 4.74
N HIS A 127 -3.55 -3.56 5.92
CA HIS A 127 -3.07 -4.42 7.00
C HIS A 127 -4.08 -5.52 7.37
N ARG A 128 -5.36 -5.18 7.49
CA ARG A 128 -6.45 -6.13 7.77
C ARG A 128 -6.55 -7.21 6.69
N PHE A 129 -6.42 -6.86 5.42
CA PHE A 129 -6.41 -7.85 4.33
C PHE A 129 -5.25 -8.83 4.46
N PHE A 130 -4.05 -8.36 4.74
CA PHE A 130 -2.88 -9.23 4.88
C PHE A 130 -3.00 -10.18 6.07
N GLU A 131 -3.50 -9.71 7.22
CA GLU A 131 -3.83 -10.56 8.38
C GLU A 131 -4.85 -11.65 8.03
N GLN A 132 -5.90 -11.30 7.29
CA GLN A 132 -6.92 -12.26 6.87
C GLN A 132 -6.37 -13.28 5.87
N ALA A 133 -5.53 -12.86 4.92
CA ALA A 133 -4.87 -13.74 3.98
C ALA A 133 -3.96 -14.76 4.71
N LEU A 134 -3.20 -14.31 5.71
CA LEU A 134 -2.35 -15.17 6.54
C LEU A 134 -3.17 -16.15 7.40
N ALA A 135 -4.40 -15.78 7.77
CA ALA A 135 -5.36 -16.64 8.44
C ALA A 135 -6.11 -17.60 7.47
N GLY A 136 -5.79 -17.57 6.17
CA GLY A 136 -6.39 -18.46 5.16
C GLY A 136 -7.78 -18.03 4.69
N ARG A 137 -8.17 -16.76 4.89
CA ARG A 137 -9.43 -16.23 4.34
C ARG A 137 -9.29 -15.96 2.85
N GLU A 138 -10.29 -16.39 2.09
CA GLU A 138 -10.33 -16.20 0.63
C GLU A 138 -11.32 -15.11 0.19
N ASP A 139 -12.22 -14.67 1.08
CA ASP A 139 -13.24 -13.65 0.84
C ASP A 139 -12.75 -12.22 1.18
N LEU A 140 -11.46 -11.94 0.90
CA LEU A 140 -10.77 -10.72 1.31
C LEU A 140 -11.46 -9.45 0.79
N LEU A 141 -11.87 -9.47 -0.49
CA LEU A 141 -12.61 -8.38 -1.14
C LEU A 141 -14.14 -8.62 -1.17
N GLY A 142 -14.63 -9.55 -0.34
CA GLY A 142 -16.02 -9.98 -0.33
C GLY A 142 -16.21 -11.39 -0.89
N ARG A 143 -17.45 -11.90 -0.75
CA ARG A 143 -17.81 -13.23 -1.23
C ARG A 143 -18.14 -13.21 -2.72
N ARG A 144 -17.77 -14.30 -3.40
CA ARG A 144 -18.16 -14.53 -4.79
C ARG A 144 -19.65 -14.83 -4.88
N ALA A 145 -20.22 -14.52 -6.04
CA ALA A 145 -21.53 -15.01 -6.41
C ALA A 145 -21.49 -16.54 -6.58
N ASP A 146 -22.61 -17.20 -6.30
CA ASP A 146 -22.74 -18.65 -6.45
C ASP A 146 -22.40 -19.08 -7.89
N GLY A 147 -21.52 -20.06 -8.02
CA GLY A 147 -21.07 -20.60 -9.32
C GLY A 147 -19.87 -19.89 -9.97
N ALA A 148 -19.31 -18.82 -9.37
CA ALA A 148 -18.14 -18.13 -9.92
C ALA A 148 -16.80 -18.78 -9.50
N GLY A 149 -16.07 -19.36 -10.48
CA GLY A 149 -14.73 -19.95 -10.30
C GLY A 149 -13.58 -18.94 -10.38
N THR A 150 -12.35 -19.37 -10.05
CA THR A 150 -11.10 -18.57 -10.16
C THR A 150 -10.53 -18.53 -11.58
N GLY A 151 -11.07 -19.31 -12.52
CA GLY A 151 -10.45 -19.56 -13.83
C GLY A 151 -9.09 -20.25 -13.72
N ASP A 152 -8.23 -20.06 -14.72
CA ASP A 152 -6.91 -20.70 -14.88
C ASP A 152 -5.79 -20.08 -14.01
N GLY A 153 -6.15 -19.27 -13.01
CA GLY A 153 -5.19 -18.67 -12.06
C GLY A 153 -4.78 -17.23 -12.38
N VAL A 154 -3.65 -16.81 -11.81
CA VAL A 154 -3.15 -15.44 -11.85
C VAL A 154 -2.16 -15.26 -13.01
N MET A 155 -2.33 -14.21 -13.82
CA MET A 155 -1.32 -13.84 -14.81
C MET A 155 -0.05 -13.32 -14.11
N ASN A 156 1.10 -13.75 -14.60
CA ASN A 156 2.42 -13.33 -14.12
C ASN A 156 2.78 -11.87 -14.48
N THR A 157 1.90 -11.16 -15.19
CA THR A 157 2.04 -9.75 -15.58
C THR A 157 0.88 -8.92 -15.01
N ARG A 158 1.18 -7.67 -14.61
CA ARG A 158 0.17 -6.71 -14.14
C ARG A 158 -0.77 -6.37 -15.31
N TRP A 159 -2.06 -6.23 -15.03
CA TRP A 159 -2.99 -5.57 -15.94
C TRP A 159 -2.60 -4.09 -16.04
N VAL A 160 -1.95 -3.72 -17.14
CA VAL A 160 -1.67 -2.34 -17.51
C VAL A 160 -2.38 -2.13 -18.83
N GLU A 161 -3.34 -1.20 -18.87
CA GLU A 161 -3.86 -0.65 -20.14
C GLU A 161 -2.84 0.29 -20.76
#